data_AF-A0A0W1A4C7-F1
#
_entry.id   AF-A0A0W1A4C7-F1
#
_cell.length_a   1.000
_cell.length_b   1.000
_cell.length_c   1.000
_cell.angle_alpha   90.00
_cell.angle_beta   90.00
_cell.angle_gamma   90.00
#
_symmetry.space_group_name_H-M   'P 1'
#
loop_
_entity.id
_entity.type
_entity.pdbx_description
1 polymer ?
#
loop_
_entity_poly.entity_id
_entity_poly.type
_entity_poly.pdbx_seq_one_letter_code
_entity_poly.pdbx_strand_id
1 'polypeptide(L)' 'INPTTNLYLLRASISVKGRSIVLYEECHPKKKENNHVVHKQFLKNLKAILPSCATPIIVTDGGFRAPWFMAVRE' A
#
# COMPACT_ATOMS: atom_id res chain seq x y z
N ILE A 1 13.65 -4.91 0.74
CA ILE A 1 14.55 -4.04 -0.06
C ILE A 1 15.39 -4.95 -0.95
N ASN A 2 15.37 -4.76 -2.26
CA ASN A 2 16.25 -5.51 -3.17
C ASN A 2 17.56 -4.72 -3.35
N PRO A 3 18.71 -5.20 -2.82
CA PRO A 3 19.98 -4.48 -2.86
C PRO A 3 20.56 -4.37 -4.29
N THR A 4 20.11 -5.19 -5.23
CA THR A 4 20.55 -5.18 -6.63
C THR A 4 19.79 -4.15 -7.46
N THR A 5 18.48 -3.98 -7.21
CA THR A 5 17.62 -3.10 -8.03
C THR A 5 17.39 -1.72 -7.43
N ASN A 6 17.76 -1.50 -6.16
CA ASN A 6 17.51 -0.25 -5.44
C ASN A 6 16.03 0.20 -5.47
N LEU A 7 15.13 -0.78 -5.40
CA LEU A 7 13.69 -0.59 -5.38
C LEU A 7 13.09 -0.86 -3.99
N TYR A 8 12.03 -0.11 -3.71
CA TYR A 8 11.12 -0.24 -2.58
C TYR A 8 9.74 -0.69 -3.10
N LEU A 9 9.09 -1.61 -2.39
CA LEU A 9 7.82 -2.20 -2.79
C LEU A 9 6.73 -1.77 -1.81
N LEU A 10 5.64 -1.23 -2.33
CA LEU A 10 4.36 -1.16 -1.62
C LEU A 10 3.48 -2.30 -2.09
N ARG A 11 2.87 -3.02 -1.15
CA ARG A 11 2.02 -4.18 -1.44
C ARG A 11 0.81 -4.18 -0.53
N ALA A 12 -0.36 -4.37 -1.13
CA ALA A 12 -1.61 -4.65 -0.44
C ALA A 12 -2.00 -6.11 -0.69
N SER A 13 -2.26 -6.84 0.39
CA SER A 13 -2.70 -8.23 0.34
C SER A 13 -3.87 -8.46 1.28
N ILE A 14 -4.70 -9.44 0.93
CA ILE A 14 -5.81 -9.91 1.75
C ILE A 14 -5.43 -11.23 2.42
N SER A 15 -5.79 -11.37 3.69
CA SER A 15 -5.64 -12.63 4.42
C SER A 15 -6.85 -13.52 4.16
N VAL A 16 -6.63 -14.68 3.53
CA VAL A 16 -7.67 -15.67 3.22
C VAL A 16 -7.24 -17.01 3.76
N LYS A 17 -7.93 -17.52 4.79
CA LYS A 17 -7.64 -18.82 5.43
C LYS A 17 -6.15 -18.98 5.82
N GLY A 18 -5.57 -17.93 6.40
CA GLY A 18 -4.16 -17.92 6.81
C GLY A 18 -3.15 -17.74 5.66
N ARG A 19 -3.61 -17.49 4.43
CA ARG A 19 -2.75 -17.18 3.29
C ARG A 19 -2.85 -15.71 2.93
N SER A 20 -1.72 -15.12 2.54
CA SER A 20 -1.67 -13.76 2.03
C SER A 20 -1.81 -13.78 0.50
N ILE A 21 -2.90 -13.24 -0.03
CA ILE A 21 -3.14 -13.11 -1.48
C ILE A 21 -2.90 -11.65 -1.85
N VAL A 22 -1.96 -11.42 -2.77
CA VAL A 22 -1.64 -10.07 -3.25
C VAL A 22 -2.79 -9.56 -4.12
N LEU A 23 -3.31 -8.38 -3.78
CA LEU A 23 -4.31 -7.67 -4.57
C LEU A 23 -3.67 -6.63 -5.47
N TYR A 24 -2.65 -5.94 -4.95
CA TYR A 24 -2.00 -4.84 -5.64
C TYR A 24 -0.57 -4.62 -5.15
N GLU A 25 0.31 -4.22 -6.06
CA GLU A 25 1.67 -3.84 -5.72
C GLU A 25 2.23 -2.78 -6.66
N GLU A 26 3.14 -1.97 -6.13
CA GLU A 26 3.87 -0.96 -6.89
C GLU A 26 5.35 -0.95 -6.49
N CYS A 27 6.24 -0.96 -7.49
CA CYS A 27 7.67 -0.80 -7.30
C CYS A 27 8.07 0.67 -7.50
N HIS A 28 8.81 1.21 -6.53
CA HIS A 28 9.27 2.59 -6.52
C HIS A 28 10.79 2.65 -6.36
N PRO A 29 11.47 3.67 -6.90
CA PRO A 29 12.87 3.93 -6.57
C PRO A 29 13.04 4.12 -5.06
N LYS A 30 14.10 3.56 -4.46
CA LYS A 30 14.32 3.66 -3.00
C LYS A 30 14.36 5.09 -2.45
N LYS A 31 14.77 6.08 -3.26
CA LYS A 31 14.69 7.52 -2.91
C LYS A 31 13.27 8.03 -2.61
N LYS A 32 12.23 7.24 -2.94
CA LYS A 32 10.82 7.52 -2.68
C LYS A 32 10.25 6.68 -1.53
N GLU A 33 11.09 5.92 -0.81
CA GLU A 33 10.69 5.25 0.42
C GLU A 33 10.16 6.29 1.42
N ASN A 34 9.07 5.96 2.11
CA ASN A 34 8.35 6.86 3.02
C ASN A 34 7.82 8.17 2.39
N ASN A 35 7.71 8.25 1.07
CA ASN A 35 7.20 9.44 0.38
C ASN A 35 5.65 9.49 0.44
N HIS A 36 5.11 10.51 1.11
CA HIS A 36 3.67 10.68 1.29
C HIS A 36 2.87 10.79 -0.02
N VAL A 37 3.44 11.40 -1.06
CA VAL A 37 2.77 11.53 -2.37
C VAL A 37 2.62 10.15 -3.01
N VAL A 38 3.68 9.33 -2.94
CA VAL A 38 3.65 7.95 -3.43
C VAL A 38 2.63 7.12 -2.66
N HIS A 39 2.60 7.24 -1.33
CA HIS A 39 1.65 6.53 -0.48
C HIS A 39 0.18 6.90 -0.80
N LYS A 40 -0.11 8.19 -1.00
CA LYS A 40 -1.46 8.66 -1.36
C LYS A 40 -1.88 8.15 -2.74
N GLN A 41 -0.96 8.14 -3.71
CA GLN A 41 -1.24 7.61 -5.03
C GLN A 41 -1.48 6.09 -5.00
N PHE A 42 -0.69 5.35 -4.23
CA PHE A 42 -0.88 3.92 -4.00
C PHE A 42 -2.28 3.61 -3.46
N LEU A 43 -2.73 4.35 -2.42
CA LEU A 43 -4.06 4.17 -1.84
C LEU A 43 -5.18 4.52 -2.83
N LYS A 44 -5.00 5.57 -3.64
CA LYS A 44 -5.96 5.94 -4.70
C LYS A 44 -6.07 4.85 -5.76
N ASN A 45 -4.95 4.29 -6.20
CA ASN A 45 -4.91 3.20 -7.16
C ASN A 45 -5.55 1.92 -6.58
N LEU A 46 -5.23 1.60 -5.33
CA LEU A 46 -5.86 0.49 -4.60
C LEU A 46 -7.38 0.66 -4.51
N LYS A 47 -7.88 1.86 -4.14
CA LYS A 47 -9.32 2.15 -4.08
C LYS A 47 -9.99 1.96 -5.45
N ALA A 48 -9.32 2.32 -6.54
CA ALA A 48 -9.86 2.22 -7.90
C ALA A 48 -10.04 0.78 -8.40
N ILE A 49 -9.26 -0.18 -7.89
CA ILE A 49 -9.38 -1.60 -8.28
C ILE A 49 -10.32 -2.39 -7.37
N LEU A 50 -10.66 -1.87 -6.20
CA LEU A 50 -11.57 -2.52 -5.27
C LEU A 50 -13.03 -2.36 -5.74
N PRO A 51 -13.90 -3.34 -5.48
CA PRO A 51 -15.33 -3.20 -5.76
C PRO A 51 -15.91 -1.99 -5.01
N SER A 52 -16.83 -1.26 -5.64
CA SER A 52 -17.47 -0.07 -5.05
C SER A 52 -18.27 -0.36 -3.78
N CYS A 53 -18.69 -1.61 -3.56
CA CYS A 53 -19.38 -2.04 -2.35
C CYS A 53 -18.43 -2.45 -1.20
N ALA A 54 -17.11 -2.52 -1.45
CA ALA A 54 -16.15 -2.96 -0.46
C ALA A 54 -15.75 -1.82 0.49
N THR A 55 -15.80 -2.08 1.80
CA THR A 55 -15.26 -1.20 2.84
C THR A 55 -14.14 -1.95 3.57
N PRO A 56 -12.91 -1.97 3.04
CA PRO A 56 -11.83 -2.78 3.60
C PRO A 56 -11.34 -2.21 4.94
N ILE A 57 -10.99 -3.10 5.87
CA ILE A 57 -10.17 -2.74 7.03
C ILE A 57 -8.70 -2.88 6.60
N ILE A 58 -7.97 -1.76 6.59
CA ILE A 58 -6.55 -1.75 6.24
C ILE A 58 -5.73 -1.89 7.52
N VAL A 59 -4.88 -2.90 7.56
CA VAL A 59 -3.87 -3.11 8.61
C VAL A 59 -2.50 -2.83 7.99
N THR A 60 -1.72 -1.97 8.62
CA THR A 60 -0.37 -1.59 8.15
C THR A 60 0.66 -1.64 9.26
N ASP A 61 1.93 -1.81 8.89
CA ASP A 61 3.05 -1.75 9.83
C ASP A 61 3.16 -0.38 10.51
N GLY A 62 3.80 -0.33 11.70
CA GLY A 62 3.98 0.89 12.48
C GLY A 62 4.84 1.99 11.82
N GLY A 63 5.45 1.72 10.66
CA GLY A 63 6.15 2.71 9.86
C GLY A 63 5.22 3.71 9.14
N PHE A 64 3.96 3.35 8.92
CA PHE A 64 2.96 4.23 8.34
C PHE A 64 2.37 5.15 9.42
N ARG A 65 2.54 6.46 9.26
CA ARG A 65 2.21 7.49 10.27
C ARG A 65 0.94 8.27 9.91
N ALA A 66 0.61 9.30 10.70
CA ALA A 66 -0.61 10.12 10.56
C ALA A 66 -1.02 10.48 9.11
N PRO A 67 -0.12 10.92 8.20
CA PRO A 67 -0.50 11.22 6.82
C PRO A 67 -1.11 10.05 6.05
N TRP A 68 -0.66 8.81 6.34
CA TRP A 68 -1.22 7.59 5.75
C TRP A 68 -2.67 7.40 6.19
N PHE A 69 -2.95 7.49 7.49
CA PHE A 69 -4.30 7.31 8.02
C PHE A 69 -5.27 8.39 7.55
N MET A 70 -4.80 9.62 7.34
CA MET A 70 -5.63 10.67 6.73
C MET A 70 -5.97 10.31 5.28
N ALA A 71 -5.00 9.85 4.49
CA ALA A 71 -5.22 9.46 3.09
C ALA A 71 -6.17 8.25 2.92
N VAL A 72 -6.24 7.34 3.91
CA VAL A 72 -7.20 6.21 3.89
C VAL A 72 -8.65 6.67 4.06
N ARG A 73 -8.89 7.82 4.69
CA ARG A 73 -10.23 8.35 4.99
C ARG A 73 -10.82 9.21 3.86
N GLU A 74 -10.04 9.49 2.82
CA GLU A 74 -10.44 10.23 1.61
C GLU A 74 -11.06 9.29 0.54
#